data_AF-A0A1X4G5U9-F1
#
_entry.id   AF-A0A1X4G5U9-F1
#
_cell.length_a   1.000
_cell.length_b   1.000
_cell.length_c   1.000
_cell.angle_alpha   90.00
_cell.angle_beta   90.00
_cell.angle_gamma   90.00
#
_symmetry.space_group_name_H-M   'P 1'
#
loop_
_entity.id
_entity.type
_entity.pdbx_description
1 polymer ?
#
loop_
_entity_poly.entity_id
_entity_poly.type
_entity_poly.pdbx_seq_one_letter_code
_entity_poly.pdbx_strand_id
1 'polypeptide(L)'
;MRILWALLPTTLIALNAGDLLAQERFAGDFSGDLKIGKTHSYVFYFGKESGDTVIYFFETQSPVGKKITSVCKQNKLCRGKAQLQVVKSIPKSIPESTSGTYKIISVSQVNGKR
;
A
#
# COMPACT_ATOMS: atom_id res chain seq x y z
N MET A 1 -7.41 8.54 65.41
CA MET A 1 -7.95 7.91 64.18
C MET A 1 -7.13 8.42 63.01
N ARG A 2 -6.37 7.53 62.35
CA ARG A 2 -5.47 7.84 61.23
C ARG A 2 -6.28 7.97 59.94
N ILE A 3 -6.12 9.06 59.20
CA ILE A 3 -6.60 9.15 57.81
C ILE A 3 -5.38 9.49 56.94
N LEU A 4 -4.86 8.45 56.29
CA LEU A 4 -3.84 8.55 55.25
C LEU A 4 -4.41 9.35 54.07
N TRP A 5 -3.80 10.46 53.73
CA TRP A 5 -4.00 11.11 52.44
C TRP A 5 -3.04 10.46 51.45
N ALA A 6 -3.59 9.67 50.52
CA ALA A 6 -2.82 9.07 49.44
C ALA A 6 -2.43 10.15 48.42
N LEU A 7 -1.13 10.44 48.32
CA LEU A 7 -0.54 11.18 47.21
C LEU A 7 -0.58 10.27 45.97
N LEU A 8 -1.54 10.52 45.08
CA LEU A 8 -1.53 9.96 43.73
C LEU A 8 -0.57 10.80 42.87
N PRO A 9 0.53 10.22 42.34
CA PRO A 9 1.34 10.92 41.37
C PRO A 9 0.53 11.04 40.08
N THR A 10 0.14 12.26 39.72
CA THR A 10 -0.32 12.61 38.39
C THR A 10 0.86 12.46 37.42
N THR A 11 1.07 11.25 36.93
CA THR A 11 1.94 11.03 35.78
C THR A 11 1.24 11.66 34.58
N LEU A 12 1.64 12.89 34.26
CA LEU A 12 1.42 13.52 32.96
C LEU A 12 1.98 12.59 31.89
N ILE A 13 1.11 11.81 31.26
CA ILE A 13 1.43 11.14 30.00
C ILE A 13 1.46 12.26 28.96
N ALA A 14 2.64 12.82 28.72
CA ALA A 14 2.89 13.58 27.51
C ALA A 14 2.79 12.60 26.34
N LEU A 15 1.59 12.47 25.74
CA LEU A 15 1.48 11.92 24.40
C LEU A 15 2.23 12.88 23.48
N ASN A 16 3.47 12.54 23.16
CA ASN A 16 4.16 13.13 22.01
C ASN A 16 3.29 12.85 20.78
N ALA A 17 2.51 13.85 20.37
CA ALA A 17 1.89 13.96 19.05
C ALA A 17 2.97 14.24 17.99
N GLY A 18 4.09 13.54 18.06
CA GLY A 18 5.14 13.55 17.04
C GLY A 18 4.82 12.47 16.02
N ASP A 19 4.66 12.89 14.77
CA ASP A 19 4.47 12.06 13.57
C ASP A 19 3.07 11.50 13.26
N LEU A 20 2.10 12.41 13.17
CA LEU A 20 0.89 12.26 12.34
C LEU A 20 1.15 12.32 10.81
N LEU A 21 2.36 11.92 10.37
CA LEU A 21 2.72 11.82 8.94
C LEU A 21 3.42 10.50 8.60
N ALA A 22 3.23 9.45 9.39
CA ALA A 22 3.48 8.10 8.91
C ALA A 22 2.48 7.80 7.78
N GLN A 23 2.87 8.00 6.51
CA GLN A 23 2.17 7.38 5.38
C GLN A 23 2.04 5.90 5.70
N GLU A 24 0.83 5.45 6.03
CA GLU A 24 0.60 4.13 6.60
C GLU A 24 1.16 3.06 5.65
N ARG A 25 2.18 2.35 6.14
CA ARG A 25 2.77 1.20 5.48
C ARG A 25 2.22 -0.05 6.13
N PHE A 26 1.78 -0.99 5.33
CA PHE A 26 1.24 -2.24 5.82
C PHE A 26 1.59 -3.39 4.90
N ALA A 27 1.68 -4.59 5.47
CA ALA A 27 1.78 -5.82 4.69
C ALA A 27 0.40 -6.14 4.09
N GLY A 28 0.35 -6.42 2.81
CA GLY A 28 -0.90 -6.74 2.12
C GLY A 28 -0.69 -7.57 0.87
N ASP A 29 -1.79 -8.10 0.36
CA ASP A 29 -1.81 -8.78 -0.92
C ASP A 29 -2.22 -7.80 -2.02
N PHE A 30 -1.68 -7.98 -3.22
CA PHE A 30 -2.13 -7.29 -4.43
C PHE A 30 -2.58 -8.32 -5.46
N SER A 31 -3.58 -7.99 -6.27
CA SER A 31 -4.06 -8.84 -7.35
C SER A 31 -4.78 -8.01 -8.40
N GLY A 32 -4.55 -8.29 -9.68
CA GLY A 32 -5.22 -7.61 -10.78
C GLY A 32 -4.46 -7.73 -12.10
N ASP A 33 -4.91 -7.02 -13.12
CA ASP A 33 -4.25 -7.01 -14.43
C ASP A 33 -3.08 -6.03 -14.44
N LEU A 34 -1.91 -6.50 -14.86
CA LEU A 34 -0.71 -5.66 -14.95
C LEU A 34 -0.75 -4.73 -16.16
N LYS A 35 -0.55 -3.44 -15.94
CA LYS A 35 -0.34 -2.41 -16.95
C LYS A 35 1.08 -1.86 -16.81
N ILE A 36 1.86 -1.99 -17.88
CA ILE A 36 3.25 -1.53 -17.93
C ILE A 36 3.28 -0.15 -18.59
N GLY A 37 3.68 0.87 -17.83
CA GLY A 37 3.88 2.23 -18.34
C GLY A 37 5.36 2.60 -18.39
N LYS A 38 5.67 3.75 -18.99
CA LYS A 38 7.07 4.22 -19.13
C LYS A 38 7.73 4.50 -17.78
N THR A 39 7.11 5.34 -16.95
CA THR A 39 7.64 5.74 -15.65
C THR A 39 7.04 4.92 -14.51
N HIS A 40 5.72 4.78 -14.51
CA HIS A 40 4.99 4.00 -13.52
C HIS A 40 4.21 2.89 -14.21
N SER A 41 4.18 1.75 -13.55
CA SER A 41 3.36 0.59 -13.89
C SER A 41 2.37 0.34 -12.75
N TYR A 42 1.28 -0.35 -13.02
CA TYR A 42 0.28 -0.64 -12.00
C TYR A 42 -0.42 -1.97 -12.23
N VAL A 43 -0.93 -2.53 -11.14
CA VAL A 43 -1.84 -3.67 -11.12
C VAL A 43 -3.23 -3.12 -10.85
N PHE A 44 -4.17 -3.41 -11.76
CA PHE A 44 -5.54 -2.93 -11.70
C PHE A 44 -6.49 -4.05 -11.30
N TYR A 45 -7.14 -3.90 -10.16
CA TYR A 45 -8.21 -4.76 -9.71
C TYR A 45 -9.57 -4.15 -10.05
N PHE A 46 -10.49 -4.99 -10.53
CA PHE A 46 -11.91 -4.64 -10.70
C PHE A 46 -12.78 -5.71 -10.06
N GLY A 47 -13.45 -5.35 -8.98
CA GLY A 47 -14.43 -6.19 -8.29
C GLY A 47 -15.72 -6.24 -9.11
N LYS A 48 -15.89 -7.29 -9.92
CA LYS A 48 -17.03 -7.39 -10.86
C LYS A 48 -18.40 -7.31 -10.20
N GLU A 49 -18.51 -7.76 -8.96
CA GLU A 49 -19.78 -7.76 -8.21
C GLU A 49 -20.08 -6.41 -7.59
N SER A 50 -19.08 -5.73 -7.02
CA SER A 50 -19.25 -4.45 -6.34
C SER A 50 -19.04 -3.23 -7.25
N GLY A 51 -18.39 -3.40 -8.40
CA GLY A 51 -17.94 -2.31 -9.27
C GLY A 51 -16.67 -1.61 -8.76
N ASP A 52 -16.11 -2.05 -7.63
CA ASP A 52 -14.96 -1.41 -7.00
C ASP A 52 -13.68 -1.58 -7.81
N THR A 53 -12.86 -0.52 -7.81
CA THR A 53 -11.52 -0.54 -8.38
C THR A 53 -10.49 -0.36 -7.29
N VAL A 54 -9.35 -1.06 -7.41
CA VAL A 54 -8.18 -0.87 -6.56
C VAL A 54 -6.94 -0.84 -7.45
N ILE A 55 -6.02 0.08 -7.15
CA ILE A 55 -4.80 0.25 -7.92
C ILE A 55 -3.58 0.06 -7.02
N TYR A 56 -2.65 -0.79 -7.47
CA TYR A 56 -1.34 -0.96 -6.85
C TYR A 56 -0.27 -0.53 -7.83
N PHE A 57 0.42 0.58 -7.59
CA PHE A 57 1.39 1.13 -8.53
C PHE A 57 2.83 1.07 -8.03
N PHE A 58 3.77 1.10 -8.96
CA PHE A 58 5.20 1.10 -8.72
C PHE A 58 5.96 1.76 -9.87
N GLU A 59 7.19 2.18 -9.61
CA GLU A 59 8.08 2.70 -10.64
C GLU A 59 8.57 1.55 -11.54
N THR A 60 8.41 1.69 -12.86
CA THR A 60 8.64 0.60 -13.82
C THR A 60 10.07 0.06 -13.77
N GLN A 61 11.05 0.95 -13.65
CA GLN A 61 12.48 0.59 -13.66
C GLN A 61 13.07 0.29 -12.27
N SER A 62 12.25 0.38 -11.22
CA SER A 62 12.68 0.08 -9.84
C SER A 62 12.96 -1.42 -9.65
N PRO A 63 13.67 -1.81 -8.58
CA PRO A 63 13.85 -3.22 -8.23
C PRO A 63 12.51 -3.97 -8.09
N VAL A 64 11.50 -3.31 -7.52
CA VAL A 64 10.12 -3.84 -7.43
C VAL A 64 9.55 -4.06 -8.82
N GLY A 65 9.64 -3.04 -9.69
CA GLY A 65 9.11 -3.11 -11.05
C GLY A 65 9.75 -4.22 -11.88
N LYS A 66 11.08 -4.38 -11.79
CA LYS A 66 11.81 -5.47 -12.45
C LYS A 66 11.40 -6.85 -11.90
N LYS A 67 11.21 -6.98 -10.58
CA LYS A 67 10.79 -8.24 -9.95
C LYS A 67 9.36 -8.63 -10.32
N ILE A 68 8.45 -7.66 -10.46
CA ILE A 68 7.08 -7.92 -10.89
C ILE A 68 7.04 -8.26 -12.38
N THR A 69 7.70 -7.47 -13.22
CA THR A 69 7.64 -7.64 -14.69
C THR A 69 8.44 -8.85 -15.21
N SER A 70 9.37 -9.40 -14.43
CA SER A 70 10.04 -10.67 -14.78
C SER A 70 9.11 -11.89 -14.65
N VAL A 71 8.07 -11.79 -13.82
CA VAL A 71 7.09 -12.86 -13.55
C VAL A 71 5.77 -12.62 -14.29
N CYS A 72 5.25 -11.41 -14.21
CA CYS A 72 3.95 -11.03 -14.73
C CYS A 72 4.05 -10.34 -16.10
N LYS A 73 3.15 -10.68 -17.02
CA LYS A 73 3.06 -10.06 -18.34
C LYS A 73 2.00 -8.96 -18.38
N GLN A 74 2.16 -8.04 -19.32
CA GLN A 74 1.19 -6.97 -19.58
C GLN A 74 -0.20 -7.55 -19.93
N ASN A 75 -1.24 -6.91 -19.41
CA ASN A 75 -2.65 -7.29 -19.56
C ASN A 75 -2.97 -8.71 -19.10
N LYS A 76 -2.18 -9.24 -18.15
CA LYS A 76 -2.43 -10.55 -17.52
C LYS A 76 -2.55 -10.38 -16.02
N LEU A 77 -3.29 -11.31 -15.42
CA LEU A 77 -3.45 -11.40 -13.98
C LEU A 77 -2.07 -11.57 -13.31
N CYS A 78 -1.78 -10.65 -12.40
CA CYS A 78 -0.61 -10.60 -11.55
C CYS A 78 -1.07 -10.46 -10.10
N ARG A 79 -0.46 -11.22 -9.20
CA ARG A 79 -0.80 -11.19 -7.77
C ARG A 79 0.42 -11.47 -6.92
N GLY A 80 0.39 -11.07 -5.66
CA GLY A 80 1.52 -11.27 -4.78
C GLY A 80 1.33 -10.69 -3.39
N LYS A 81 2.38 -10.80 -2.59
CA LYS A 81 2.48 -10.26 -1.24
C LYS A 81 3.46 -9.10 -1.24
N ALA A 82 3.08 -7.98 -0.65
CA ALA A 82 3.82 -6.74 -0.72
C ALA A 82 3.77 -5.94 0.58
N GLN A 83 4.73 -5.03 0.74
CA GLN A 83 4.58 -3.87 1.60
C GLN A 83 3.93 -2.76 0.78
N LEU A 84 2.76 -2.33 1.20
CA LEU A 84 1.94 -1.32 0.56
C LEU A 84 2.00 -0.02 1.35
N GLN A 85 1.88 1.10 0.65
CA GLN A 85 1.83 2.42 1.26
C GLN A 85 0.64 3.19 0.72
N VAL A 86 -0.15 3.77 1.62
CA VAL A 86 -1.18 4.75 1.26
C VAL A 86 -0.50 6.04 0.82
N VAL A 87 -0.81 6.52 -0.38
CA VAL A 87 -0.25 7.76 -0.92
C VAL A 87 -1.31 8.86 -0.98
N LYS A 88 -0.90 10.08 -0.64
CA LYS A 88 -1.76 11.28 -0.78
C LYS A 88 -1.78 11.80 -2.21
N SER A 89 -0.69 11.65 -2.94
CA SER A 89 -0.55 12.10 -4.33
C SER A 89 -0.32 10.91 -5.25
N ILE A 90 -1.21 10.76 -6.23
CA ILE A 90 -1.14 9.72 -7.25
C ILE A 90 -0.47 10.32 -8.49
N PRO A 91 0.56 9.67 -9.08
CA PRO A 91 1.17 10.16 -10.31
C PRO A 91 0.13 10.24 -11.43
N LYS A 92 0.17 11.30 -12.26
CA LYS A 92 -0.79 11.54 -13.36
C LYS A 92 -0.96 10.37 -14.36
N SER A 93 0.03 9.48 -14.45
CA SER A 93 -0.01 8.30 -15.32
C SER A 93 -0.82 7.13 -14.75
N ILE A 94 -1.22 7.21 -13.48
CA ILE A 94 -1.98 6.18 -12.78
C ILE A 94 -3.45 6.62 -12.77
N PRO A 95 -4.39 5.75 -13.18
CA PRO A 95 -5.80 6.10 -13.17
C PRO A 95 -6.30 6.33 -11.74
N GLU A 96 -7.43 7.03 -11.62
CA GLU A 96 -8.14 7.12 -10.34
C GLU A 96 -8.79 5.78 -10.00
N SER A 97 -9.00 5.57 -8.70
CA SER A 97 -9.57 4.37 -8.12
C SER A 97 -10.73 4.76 -7.22
N THR A 98 -11.80 3.97 -7.23
CA THR A 98 -12.98 4.18 -6.39
C THR A 98 -12.75 3.74 -4.94
N SER A 99 -11.84 2.79 -4.71
CA SER A 99 -11.77 2.06 -3.44
C SER A 99 -10.36 2.00 -2.85
N GLY A 100 -9.36 2.51 -3.56
CA GLY A 100 -8.03 2.75 -3.01
C GLY A 100 -6.90 2.73 -4.03
N THR A 101 -5.86 3.52 -3.77
CA THR A 101 -4.60 3.51 -4.54
C THR A 101 -3.41 3.37 -3.60
N TYR A 102 -2.55 2.40 -3.87
CA TYR A 102 -1.45 2.03 -3.00
C TYR A 102 -0.13 1.96 -3.79
N LYS A 103 0.95 2.50 -3.21
CA LYS A 103 2.31 2.30 -3.74
C LYS A 103 2.87 0.98 -3.24
N ILE A 104 3.36 0.13 -4.14
CA ILE A 104 4.11 -1.08 -3.78
C ILE A 104 5.54 -0.67 -3.44
N ILE A 105 5.93 -0.83 -2.17
CA ILE A 105 7.25 -0.47 -1.65
C ILE A 105 8.24 -1.62 -1.78
N SER A 106 7.78 -2.84 -1.52
CA SER A 106 8.55 -4.06 -1.71
C SER A 106 7.63 -5.24 -1.97
N VAL A 107 8.16 -6.30 -2.57
CA VAL A 107 7.43 -7.55 -2.82
C VAL A 107 8.17 -8.74 -2.23
N SER A 108 7.50 -9.48 -1.36
CA SER A 108 8.01 -10.75 -0.83
C SER A 108 7.72 -11.90 -1.78
N GLN A 109 6.56 -11.89 -2.44
CA GLN A 109 6.14 -12.93 -3.38
C GLN A 109 5.43 -12.31 -4.59
N VAL A 110 5.66 -12.86 -5.79
CA VAL A 110 4.96 -12.48 -7.02
C VAL A 110 4.60 -13.75 -7.80
N ASN A 111 3.33 -13.86 -8.19
CA ASN A 111 2.77 -14.94 -8.99
C ASN A 111 2.00 -14.33 -10.17
N GLY A 112 2.29 -14.76 -11.40
CA GLY A 112 1.61 -14.28 -12.61
C GLY A 112 1.09 -15.42 -13.47
N LYS A 113 0.07 -15.14 -14.29
CA LYS A 113 -0.26 -16.01 -15.44
C LYS A 113 0.68 -15.63 -16.60
N ARG A 114 1.50 -16.59 -17.03
CA ARG A 114 2.46 -16.41 -18.12
C ARG A 114 1.81 -16.56 -19.49
#